data_AF-A0A6V7Q3B6-F1
#
_entry.id   AF-A0A6V7Q3B6-F1
#
_cell.length_a   1.000
_cell.length_b   1.000
_cell.length_c   1.000
_cell.angle_alpha   90.00
_cell.angle_beta   90.00
_cell.angle_gamma   90.00
#
_symmetry.space_group_name_H-M   'P 1'
#
loop_
_entity.id
_entity.type
_entity.pdbx_description
1 polymer ?
#
loop_
_entity_poly.entity_id
_entity_poly.type
_entity_poly.pdbx_seq_one_letter_code
_entity_poly.pdbx_strand_id
1 'polypeptide(L)'
;MLSLCKPIADYLFSFFFNQLGIDHGSNANINLQETYKDEILDLSSLQEPFTVTEVKRAIFSNAPEKVPCPDGFSMLFYQRFWSLLKNDIMGVFSSFYNGTATLDEINSS
;
A
#
# COMPACT_ATOMS: atom_id res chain seq x y z
N MET A 1 37.39 -6.78 5.56
CA MET A 1 37.23 -6.17 4.22
C MET A 1 36.39 -7.12 3.39
N LEU A 2 35.28 -6.60 2.84
CA LEU A 2 34.10 -7.31 2.36
C LEU A 2 34.37 -8.09 1.05
N SER A 3 34.56 -9.42 1.11
CA SER A 3 34.65 -10.25 -0.11
C SER A 3 33.83 -11.54 -0.06
N LEU A 4 32.90 -11.67 0.90
CA LEU A 4 31.93 -12.80 0.91
C LEU A 4 30.60 -12.48 0.20
N CYS A 5 30.38 -11.22 -0.20
CA CYS A 5 29.04 -10.76 -0.60
C CYS A 5 28.68 -11.00 -2.07
N LYS A 6 29.65 -11.03 -3.00
CA LYS A 6 29.35 -11.10 -4.43
C LYS A 6 28.68 -12.40 -4.87
N PRO A 7 29.21 -13.60 -4.55
CA PRO A 7 28.61 -14.84 -5.05
C PRO A 7 27.19 -15.07 -4.52
N ILE A 8 26.95 -14.69 -3.26
CA ILE A 8 25.64 -14.80 -2.63
C ILE A 8 24.69 -13.75 -3.19
N ALA A 9 25.14 -12.51 -3.37
CA ALA A 9 24.33 -11.45 -3.96
C ALA A 9 23.96 -11.77 -5.42
N ASP A 10 24.91 -12.28 -6.21
CA ASP A 10 24.68 -12.67 -7.62
C ASP A 10 23.71 -13.86 -7.71
N TYR A 11 23.84 -14.82 -6.79
CA TYR A 11 22.91 -15.96 -6.69
C TYR A 11 21.49 -15.50 -6.32
N LEU A 12 21.36 -14.67 -5.29
CA LEU A 12 20.06 -14.15 -4.86
C LEU A 12 19.43 -13.27 -5.94
N PHE A 13 20.23 -12.39 -6.56
CA PHE A 13 19.76 -11.55 -7.66
C PHE A 13 19.28 -12.41 -8.83
N SER A 14 20.05 -13.41 -9.25
CA SER A 14 19.65 -14.31 -10.34
C SER A 14 18.39 -15.12 -9.99
N PHE A 15 18.30 -15.64 -8.76
CA PHE A 15 17.14 -16.38 -8.29
C PHE A 15 15.87 -15.53 -8.35
N PHE A 16 15.89 -14.33 -7.75
CA PHE A 16 14.71 -13.46 -7.74
C PHE A 16 14.42 -12.82 -9.09
N PHE A 17 15.44 -12.45 -9.87
CA PHE A 17 15.26 -11.89 -11.21
C PHE A 17 14.56 -12.89 -12.14
N ASN A 18 14.96 -14.16 -12.08
CA ASN A 18 14.33 -15.22 -12.86
C ASN A 18 12.91 -15.58 -12.40
N GLN A 19 12.50 -15.17 -11.20
CA GLN A 19 11.17 -15.47 -10.68
C GLN A 19 10.20 -14.27 -10.76
N LEU A 20 10.71 -13.05 -10.59
CA LEU A 20 9.92 -11.83 -10.51
C LEU A 20 9.99 -10.97 -11.78
N GLY A 21 11.03 -11.16 -12.60
CA GLY A 21 11.30 -10.36 -13.80
C GLY A 21 11.05 -11.09 -15.12
N ILE A 22 10.63 -12.35 -15.08
CA ILE A 22 10.29 -13.14 -16.27
C ILE A 22 8.77 -13.17 -16.38
N ASP A 23 8.24 -12.60 -17.46
CA ASP A 23 6.86 -12.85 -17.87
C ASP A 23 6.74 -14.30 -18.32
N HIS A 24 6.31 -15.16 -17.40
CA HIS A 24 5.97 -16.54 -17.68
C HIS A 24 4.63 -16.61 -18.43
N GLY A 25 4.53 -15.91 -19.56
CA GLY A 25 3.35 -15.76 -20.43
C GLY A 25 2.12 -16.49 -19.91
N SER A 26 1.51 -15.94 -18.87
CA SER A 26 0.52 -16.71 -18.14
C SER A 26 -0.74 -16.72 -18.98
N ASN A 27 -1.16 -17.89 -19.46
CA ASN A 27 -2.49 -18.08 -20.05
C ASN A 27 -3.59 -18.12 -18.96
N ALA A 28 -3.37 -17.42 -17.84
CA ALA A 28 -4.35 -17.26 -16.77
C ALA A 28 -5.49 -16.39 -17.31
N ASN A 29 -6.45 -17.04 -17.99
CA ASN A 29 -7.69 -16.42 -18.37
C ASN A 29 -8.56 -16.32 -17.11
N ILE A 30 -8.46 -15.18 -16.41
CA ILE A 30 -9.34 -14.90 -15.28
C ILE A 30 -10.70 -14.55 -15.85
N ASN A 31 -11.58 -15.54 -15.96
CA ASN A 31 -12.96 -15.32 -16.33
C ASN A 31 -13.74 -14.79 -15.11
N LEU A 32 -13.73 -13.47 -14.94
CA LEU A 32 -14.45 -12.80 -13.87
C LEU A 32 -15.97 -13.07 -13.95
N GLN A 33 -16.52 -13.24 -15.16
CA GLN A 33 -17.95 -13.54 -15.36
C GLN A 33 -18.32 -14.91 -14.78
N GLU A 34 -17.41 -15.89 -14.90
CA GLU A 34 -17.59 -17.20 -14.26
C GLU A 34 -17.39 -17.15 -12.75
N THR A 35 -16.47 -16.31 -12.27
CA THR A 35 -16.12 -16.19 -10.85
C THR A 35 -17.23 -15.54 -10.04
N TYR A 36 -17.93 -14.55 -10.62
CA TYR A 36 -19.02 -13.80 -9.98
C TYR A 36 -20.41 -14.18 -10.52
N LYS A 37 -20.58 -15.42 -11.03
CA LYS A 37 -21.86 -15.91 -11.57
C LYS A 37 -23.02 -15.56 -10.64
N ASP A 38 -23.96 -14.78 -11.17
CA ASP A 38 -25.27 -14.44 -10.60
C ASP A 38 -25.30 -13.47 -9.39
N GLU A 39 -24.17 -12.92 -8.95
CA GLU A 39 -24.16 -11.87 -7.93
C GLU A 39 -24.19 -10.46 -8.57
N ILE A 40 -25.29 -9.74 -8.37
CA ILE A 40 -25.30 -8.29 -8.54
C ILE A 40 -24.56 -7.71 -7.33
N LEU A 41 -23.25 -7.55 -7.46
CA LEU A 41 -22.43 -6.90 -6.45
C LEU A 41 -22.68 -5.39 -6.48
N ASP A 42 -23.23 -4.86 -5.40
CA ASP A 42 -23.29 -3.41 -5.20
C ASP A 42 -21.91 -2.89 -4.80
N LEU A 43 -21.18 -2.43 -5.81
CA LEU A 43 -19.84 -1.87 -5.66
C LEU A 43 -19.86 -0.36 -5.42
N SER A 44 -21.03 0.26 -5.28
CA SER A 44 -21.15 1.72 -5.10
C SER A 44 -20.36 2.21 -3.88
N SER A 45 -20.35 1.42 -2.80
CA SER A 45 -19.61 1.69 -1.57
C SER A 45 -18.08 1.77 -1.74
N LEU A 46 -17.51 1.17 -2.78
CA LEU A 46 -16.05 1.22 -3.04
C LEU A 46 -15.60 2.59 -3.59
N GLN A 47 -16.53 3.41 -4.07
CA GLN A 47 -16.26 4.73 -4.64
C GLN A 47 -16.76 5.87 -3.75
N GLU A 48 -17.12 5.59 -2.50
CA GLU A 48 -17.54 6.61 -1.55
C GLU A 48 -16.34 7.40 -0.97
N PRO A 49 -16.55 8.65 -0.57
CA PRO A 49 -15.53 9.41 0.15
C PRO A 49 -15.13 8.73 1.46
N PHE A 50 -13.83 8.76 1.76
CA PHE A 50 -13.29 8.18 2.98
C PHE A 50 -13.90 8.80 4.24
N THR A 51 -14.30 7.96 5.19
CA THR A 51 -14.81 8.44 6.47
C THR A 51 -13.70 8.52 7.52
N VAL A 52 -13.86 9.42 8.50
CA VAL A 52 -12.95 9.53 9.65
C VAL A 52 -12.81 8.19 10.37
N THR A 53 -13.93 7.47 10.54
CA THR A 53 -13.96 6.19 11.25
C THR A 53 -13.19 5.12 10.50
N GLU A 54 -13.33 5.07 9.17
CA GLU A 54 -12.62 4.14 8.31
C GLU A 54 -11.11 4.37 8.34
N VAL A 55 -10.68 5.62 8.10
CA VAL A 55 -9.27 6.01 8.10
C VAL A 55 -8.64 5.76 9.48
N LYS A 56 -9.34 6.13 10.55
CA LYS A 56 -8.90 5.86 11.93
C LYS A 56 -8.77 4.35 12.17
N ARG A 57 -9.78 3.56 11.78
CA ARG A 57 -9.73 2.11 11.95
C ARG A 57 -8.53 1.52 11.21
N ALA A 58 -8.27 1.93 9.97
CA ALA A 58 -7.10 1.47 9.23
C ALA A 58 -5.78 1.80 9.95
N ILE A 59 -5.66 3.02 10.48
CA ILE A 59 -4.48 3.46 11.24
C ILE A 59 -4.26 2.65 12.52
N PHE A 60 -5.35 2.37 13.26
CA PHE A 60 -5.29 1.69 14.56
C PHE A 60 -5.25 0.17 14.46
N SER A 61 -5.65 -0.41 13.33
CA SER A 61 -5.51 -1.85 13.05
C SER A 61 -4.08 -2.26 12.70
N ASN A 62 -3.18 -1.31 12.42
CA ASN A 62 -1.78 -1.60 12.11
C ASN A 62 -0.93 -1.77 13.37
N ALA A 63 0.06 -2.67 13.30
CA ALA A 63 1.03 -2.90 14.36
C ALA A 63 1.85 -1.60 14.62
N PRO A 64 1.97 -1.12 15.86
CA PRO A 64 2.65 0.15 16.18
C PRO A 64 4.14 0.16 15.83
N GLU A 65 4.77 -1.01 15.90
CA GLU A 65 6.21 -1.25 15.79
C GLU A 65 6.69 -1.54 14.36
N LYS A 66 5.81 -1.39 13.36
CA LYS A 66 6.19 -1.56 11.96
C LYS A 66 7.34 -0.61 11.64
N VAL A 67 8.35 -1.11 10.91
CA VAL A 67 9.53 -0.36 10.48
C VAL A 67 9.11 1.02 9.97
N PRO A 68 9.77 2.11 10.41
CA PRO A 68 9.39 3.47 10.02
C PRO A 68 9.31 3.58 8.51
N CYS A 69 8.35 4.36 8.01
CA CYS A 69 8.35 4.73 6.60
C CYS A 69 9.67 5.47 6.28
N PRO A 70 10.01 5.66 4.99
CA PRO A 70 11.16 6.48 4.60
C PRO A 70 11.16 7.88 5.27
N ASP A 71 9.98 8.37 5.67
CA ASP A 71 9.75 9.61 6.42
C ASP A 71 10.23 9.60 7.89
N GLY A 72 10.62 8.44 8.45
CA GLY A 72 11.06 8.29 9.83
C GLY A 72 9.95 8.16 10.87
N PHE A 73 8.66 8.20 10.47
CA PHE A 73 7.53 8.05 11.39
C PHE A 73 6.98 6.62 11.37
N SER A 74 6.81 6.04 12.56
CA SER A 74 6.12 4.74 12.70
C SER A 74 4.62 4.92 12.82
N MET A 75 3.88 3.82 12.66
CA MET A 75 2.42 3.83 12.84
C MET A 75 2.00 4.37 14.21
N LEU A 76 2.83 4.15 15.24
CA LEU A 76 2.62 4.66 16.60
C LEU A 76 2.52 6.19 16.65
N PHE A 77 3.25 6.91 15.81
CA PHE A 77 3.17 8.38 15.73
C PHE A 77 1.75 8.82 15.36
N TYR A 78 1.22 8.28 14.27
CA TYR A 78 -0.13 8.59 13.80
C TYR A 78 -1.23 8.16 14.78
N GLN A 79 -1.05 7.03 15.46
CA GLN A 79 -1.96 6.58 16.52
C GLN A 79 -1.92 7.50 17.74
N ARG A 80 -0.73 7.90 18.18
CA ARG A 80 -0.52 8.75 19.37
C ARG A 80 -1.02 10.17 19.17
N PHE A 81 -0.76 10.76 17.99
CA PHE A 81 -1.08 12.14 17.67
C PHE A 81 -2.35 12.29 16.81
N TRP A 82 -3.18 11.24 16.73
CA TRP A 82 -4.41 11.25 15.92
C TRP A 82 -5.29 12.49 16.16
N SER A 83 -5.47 12.91 17.41
CA SER A 83 -6.30 14.09 17.73
C SER A 83 -5.76 15.39 17.12
N LEU A 84 -4.45 15.48 16.93
CA LEU A 84 -3.78 16.64 16.30
C LEU A 84 -3.83 16.53 14.78
N LEU A 85 -3.49 15.35 14.24
CA LEU A 85 -3.25 15.15 12.80
C LEU A 85 -4.50 14.78 12.01
N LYS A 86 -5.60 14.39 12.67
CA LYS A 86 -6.82 13.89 12.01
C LYS A 86 -7.26 14.77 10.85
N ASN A 87 -7.30 16.09 11.04
CA ASN A 87 -7.85 16.98 10.02
C ASN A 87 -6.93 17.06 8.79
N ASP A 88 -5.62 17.12 9.01
CA ASP A 88 -4.63 17.14 7.92
C ASP A 88 -4.64 15.82 7.15
N ILE A 89 -4.68 14.69 7.85
CA ILE A 89 -4.80 13.36 7.26
C ILE A 89 -6.08 13.27 6.41
N MET A 90 -7.23 13.68 6.95
CA MET A 90 -8.49 13.66 6.20
C MET A 90 -8.47 14.60 4.99
N GLY A 91 -7.73 15.72 5.07
CA GLY A 91 -7.48 16.60 3.93
C GLY A 91 -6.77 15.89 2.79
N VAL A 92 -5.71 15.13 3.09
CA VAL A 92 -4.98 14.32 2.10
C VAL A 92 -5.89 13.26 1.46
N PHE A 93 -6.65 12.51 2.28
CA PHE A 93 -7.60 11.50 1.76
C PHE A 93 -8.69 12.13 0.89
N SER A 94 -9.15 13.34 1.22
CA SER A 94 -10.11 14.08 0.40
C SER A 94 -9.50 14.52 -0.93
N SER A 95 -8.29 15.07 -0.92
CA SER A 95 -7.58 15.45 -2.15
C SER A 95 -7.31 14.24 -3.03
N PHE A 96 -6.97 13.09 -2.43
CA PHE A 96 -6.77 11.82 -3.12
C PHE A 96 -8.05 11.34 -3.79
N TYR A 97 -9.16 11.34 -3.06
CA TYR A 97 -10.48 10.99 -3.60
C TYR A 97 -10.88 11.89 -4.78
N ASN A 98 -10.59 13.19 -4.70
CA ASN A 98 -10.91 14.15 -5.75
C ASN A 98 -9.92 14.15 -6.93
N GLY A 99 -8.88 13.32 -6.90
CA GLY A 99 -7.84 13.29 -7.95
C GLY A 99 -6.97 14.56 -8.00
N THR A 100 -6.91 15.31 -6.89
CA THR A 100 -6.17 16.58 -6.77
C THR A 100 -4.93 16.46 -5.88
N ALA A 101 -4.71 15.29 -5.26
CA ALA A 101 -3.52 15.05 -4.47
C ALA A 101 -2.26 15.01 -5.35
N THR A 102 -1.28 15.81 -4.97
CA THR A 102 0.08 15.70 -5.49
C THR A 102 0.77 14.56 -4.75
N LEU A 103 1.02 13.45 -5.44
CA LEU A 103 1.70 12.27 -4.87
C LEU A 103 3.23 12.42 -4.87
N ASP A 104 3.76 13.45 -5.53
CA ASP A 104 5.20 13.69 -5.67
C ASP A 104 5.91 13.85 -4.31
N GLU A 105 5.18 14.28 -3.28
CA GLU A 105 5.68 14.46 -1.91
C GLU A 105 5.44 13.23 -1.00
N ILE A 106 4.66 12.25 -1.46
CA ILE A 106 4.37 11.03 -0.69
C ILE A 106 5.50 10.03 -0.92
N ASN A 107 6.26 9.74 0.14
CA ASN A 107 7.44 8.87 0.13
C ASN A 107 8.63 9.39 -0.68
N SER A 108 8.66 10.67 -1.06
CA SER A 108 9.90 11.28 -1.55
C SER A 108 10.79 11.64 -0.37
N SER A 109 11.91 10.91 -0.27
CA SER A 109 13.08 11.27 0.54
C SER A 109 14.02 12.17 -0.24
#